data_AF-A0AA93AIB8-F1
#
_entry.id   AF-A0AA93AIB8-F1
#
_cell.length_a   1.000
_cell.length_b   1.000
_cell.length_c   1.000
_cell.angle_alpha   90.00
_cell.angle_beta   90.00
_cell.angle_gamma   90.00
#
_symmetry.space_group_name_H-M   'P 1'
#
loop_
_entity.id
_entity.type
_entity.pdbx_description
1 polymer ?
#
loop_
_entity_poly.entity_id
_entity_poly.type
_entity_poly.pdbx_seq_one_letter_code
_entity_poly.pdbx_strand_id
1 'polypeptide(L)'
;MQSGYDAGGQRAVVEGILAPLQLAWQSGRLSSLGIGSHQPLQFSHTAAGEEQRRTNGSGFALRHEWSPTGLLQRQALEGADGRVN
;
A
#
# COMPACT_ATOMS: atom_id res chain seq x y z
N MET A 1 18.49 -6.93 12.44
CA MET A 1 17.26 -6.86 11.63
C MET A 1 16.76 -8.29 11.45
N GLN A 2 15.50 -8.55 11.77
CA GLN A 2 14.87 -9.87 11.66
C GLN A 2 13.63 -9.77 10.76
N SER A 3 13.29 -10.87 10.09
CA SER A 3 12.11 -10.94 9.23
C SER A 3 11.31 -12.20 9.53
N GLY A 4 10.00 -12.02 9.71
CA GLY A 4 9.01 -13.08 9.82
C GLY A 4 8.24 -13.24 8.51
N TYR A 5 7.81 -14.47 8.22
CA TYR A 5 7.08 -14.82 7.01
C TYR A 5 5.76 -15.49 7.37
N ASP A 6 4.71 -15.23 6.59
CA ASP A 6 3.42 -15.90 6.72
C ASP A 6 3.47 -17.34 6.18
N ALA A 7 2.34 -18.07 6.29
CA ALA A 7 2.23 -19.45 5.81
C ALA A 7 2.40 -19.58 4.28
N GLY A 8 2.20 -18.49 3.52
CA GLY A 8 2.45 -18.43 2.08
C GLY A 8 3.89 -18.08 1.71
N GLY A 9 4.77 -17.92 2.71
CA GLY A 9 6.17 -17.53 2.50
C GLY A 9 6.36 -16.05 2.16
N GLN A 10 5.31 -15.22 2.27
CA GLN A 10 5.43 -13.79 2.08
C GLN A 10 5.90 -13.13 3.38
N ARG A 11 6.72 -12.09 3.27
CA ARG A 11 7.27 -11.40 4.44
C ARG A 11 6.14 -10.68 5.17
N ALA A 12 5.88 -11.05 6.42
CA ALA A 12 4.77 -10.52 7.21
C ALA A 12 5.22 -9.47 8.24
N VAL A 13 6.45 -9.59 8.75
CA VAL A 13 6.98 -8.71 9.79
C VAL A 13 8.46 -8.39 9.53
N VAL A 14 8.87 -7.14 9.79
CA VAL A 14 10.27 -6.74 9.87
C VAL A 14 10.52 -6.00 11.19
N GLU A 15 11.53 -6.44 11.93
CA GLU A 15 11.93 -5.85 13.21
C GLU A 15 13.43 -5.49 13.19
N GLY A 16 13.81 -4.44 13.93
CA GLY A 16 15.19 -4.00 14.02
C GLY A 16 15.33 -2.55 14.52
N ILE A 17 16.32 -1.84 13.96
CA ILE A 17 16.64 -0.46 14.34
C ILE A 17 15.56 0.53 13.87
N LEU A 18 14.84 0.21 12.79
CA LEU A 18 13.73 1.01 12.28
C LEU A 18 12.42 0.67 13.00
N ALA A 19 11.42 1.54 12.86
CA ALA A 19 10.06 1.24 13.29
C ALA A 19 9.61 -0.13 12.72
N PRO A 20 9.00 -1.01 13.54
CA PRO A 20 8.54 -2.32 13.08
C PRO A 20 7.59 -2.19 11.88
N LEU A 21 7.70 -3.10 10.93
CA LEU A 21 6.80 -3.16 9.77
C LEU A 21 5.89 -4.38 9.90
N GLN A 22 4.60 -4.19 9.62
CA GLN A 22 3.63 -5.26 9.44
C GLN A 22 3.10 -5.23 8.01
N LEU A 23 3.20 -6.34 7.31
CA LEU A 23 2.84 -6.45 5.90
C LEU A 23 1.72 -7.47 5.77
N ALA A 24 0.61 -7.07 5.15
CA ALA A 24 -0.46 -7.98 4.78
C ALA A 24 -0.53 -8.09 3.25
N TRP A 25 -0.77 -9.31 2.77
CA TRP A 25 -0.79 -9.62 1.36
C TRP A 25 -2.15 -10.15 0.94
N GLN A 26 -2.59 -9.81 -0.27
CA GLN A 26 -3.77 -10.36 -0.91
C GLN A 26 -3.41 -10.73 -2.35
N SER A 27 -3.57 -12.00 -2.71
CA SER A 27 -3.25 -12.51 -4.05
C SER A 27 -1.84 -12.16 -4.54
N GLY A 28 -0.85 -12.21 -3.64
CA GLY A 28 0.55 -11.90 -3.94
C GLY A 28 0.90 -10.40 -4.00
N ARG A 29 -0.05 -9.52 -3.68
CA ARG A 29 0.13 -8.06 -3.69
C ARG A 29 -0.01 -7.51 -2.28
N LEU A 30 0.80 -6.51 -1.93
CA LEU A 30 0.74 -5.88 -0.61
C LEU A 30 -0.60 -5.14 -0.47
N SER A 31 -1.45 -5.54 0.47
CA SER A 31 -2.74 -4.90 0.72
C SER A 31 -2.72 -3.94 1.89
N SER A 32 -1.79 -4.13 2.84
CA SER A 32 -1.61 -3.26 4.00
C SER A 32 -0.16 -3.17 4.44
N LEU A 33 0.27 -1.99 4.90
CA LEU A 33 1.57 -1.73 5.51
C LEU A 33 1.39 -0.95 6.81
N GLY A 34 1.64 -1.61 7.95
CA GLY A 34 1.82 -0.97 9.26
C GLY A 34 3.27 -0.52 9.44
N ILE A 35 3.47 0.66 10.04
CA ILE A 35 4.78 1.23 10.36
C ILE A 35 4.73 1.75 11.80
N GLY A 36 5.39 1.06 12.72
CA GLY A 36 5.37 1.40 14.14
C GLY A 36 3.93 1.52 14.66
N SER A 37 3.60 2.67 15.27
CA SER A 37 2.27 2.97 15.81
C SER A 37 1.41 3.86 14.91
N HIS A 38 1.81 4.09 13.65
CA HIS A 38 1.03 4.91 12.72
C HIS A 38 -0.18 4.15 12.18
N GLN A 39 -1.20 4.89 11.69
CA GLN A 39 -2.29 4.27 10.93
C GLN A 39 -1.70 3.53 9.73
N PRO A 40 -2.08 2.26 9.51
CA PRO A 40 -1.54 1.49 8.40
C PRO A 40 -1.92 2.15 7.08
N LEU A 41 -1.08 1.96 6.06
CA LEU A 41 -1.42 2.26 4.68
C LEU A 41 -2.19 1.08 4.09
N GLN A 42 -3.34 1.33 3.48
CA GLN A 42 -4.10 0.38 2.69
C GLN A 42 -3.86 0.63 1.21
N PHE A 43 -3.72 -0.45 0.45
CA PHE A 43 -3.43 -0.41 -0.98
C PHE A 43 -4.53 -1.14 -1.74
N SER A 44 -5.10 -0.49 -2.75
CA SER A 44 -5.94 -1.15 -3.76
C SER A 44 -5.17 -1.26 -5.07
N HIS A 45 -5.52 -2.27 -5.86
CA HIS A 45 -4.87 -2.53 -7.14
C HIS A 45 -5.91 -2.67 -8.25
N THR A 46 -5.50 -2.37 -9.47
CA THR A 46 -6.27 -2.72 -10.67
C THR A 46 -6.30 -4.24 -10.87
N ALA A 47 -7.10 -4.70 -11.84
CA ALA A 47 -7.06 -6.10 -12.26
C ALA A 47 -5.66 -6.50 -12.81
N ALA A 48 -5.03 -5.63 -13.61
CA ALA A 48 -3.69 -5.85 -14.16
C ALA A 48 -2.58 -5.83 -13.09
N GLY A 49 -2.82 -5.13 -11.98
CA GLY A 49 -2.03 -5.23 -10.76
C GLY A 49 -1.23 -4.03 -10.38
N GLU A 50 -1.38 -2.93 -11.10
CA GLU A 50 -0.87 -1.66 -10.68
C GLU A 50 -1.63 -1.16 -9.44
N GLU A 51 -0.92 -0.53 -8.51
CA GLU A 51 -1.54 0.14 -7.36
C GLU A 51 -2.48 1.23 -7.88
N GLN A 52 -3.75 1.17 -7.52
CA GLN A 52 -4.76 2.15 -7.92
C GLN A 52 -4.90 3.26 -6.88
N ARG A 53 -4.81 2.90 -5.60
CA ARG A 53 -4.99 3.84 -4.49
C ARG A 53 -4.19 3.42 -3.27
N ARG A 54 -3.66 4.40 -2.55
CA ARG A 54 -3.06 4.23 -1.22
C ARG A 54 -3.66 5.22 -0.25
N THR A 55 -4.05 4.77 0.94
CA THR A 55 -4.66 5.63 1.96
C THR A 55 -4.30 5.17 3.36
N ASN A 56 -4.39 6.05 4.35
CA ASN A 56 -4.33 5.70 5.77
C ASN A 56 -5.72 5.77 6.47
N GLY A 57 -6.80 5.99 5.70
CA GLY A 57 -8.15 6.22 6.22
C GLY A 57 -8.30 7.48 7.10
N SER A 58 -7.26 8.32 7.18
CA SER A 58 -7.14 9.45 8.10
C SER A 58 -6.63 10.70 7.38
N GLY A 59 -7.32 11.07 6.29
CA GLY A 59 -7.06 12.31 5.55
C GLY A 59 -5.95 12.25 4.50
N PHE A 60 -5.19 11.15 4.44
CA PHE A 60 -4.28 10.89 3.33
C PHE A 60 -4.87 9.85 2.37
N ALA A 61 -4.93 10.22 1.09
CA ALA A 61 -5.15 9.29 0.00
C ALA A 61 -4.42 9.76 -1.27
N LEU A 62 -3.81 8.82 -1.98
CA LEU A 62 -3.09 9.03 -3.23
C LEU A 62 -3.68 8.11 -4.29
N ARG A 63 -4.09 8.68 -5.43
CA ARG A 63 -4.60 7.93 -6.59
C ARG A 63 -3.53 7.82 -7.66
N HIS A 64 -3.53 6.68 -8.35
CA HIS A 64 -2.72 6.44 -9.54
C HIS A 64 -3.64 6.09 -10.72
N GLU A 65 -3.33 6.68 -11.86
CA GLU A 65 -3.99 6.38 -13.14
C GLU A 65 -2.92 5.86 -14.11
N TRP A 66 -3.26 4.76 -14.78
CA TRP A 66 -2.33 3.98 -15.59
C TRP A 66 -2.82 3.94 -17.04
N SER A 67 -1.87 3.98 -17.98
CA SER A 67 -2.17 3.72 -19.38
C SER A 67 -2.55 2.24 -19.57
N PRO A 68 -3.16 1.87 -20.72
CA PRO A 68 -3.39 0.46 -21.06
C PRO A 68 -2.13 -0.40 -21.13
N THR A 69 -0.96 0.23 -21.29
CA THR A 69 0.36 -0.43 -21.32
C THR A 69 1.04 -0.46 -19.94
N GLY A 70 0.37 -0.04 -18.88
CA GLY A 70 0.88 -0.07 -17.51
C GLY A 70 1.82 1.08 -17.15
N LEU A 71 1.86 2.16 -17.95
CA LEU A 71 2.65 3.34 -17.62
C LEU A 71 1.86 4.28 -16.71
N LEU A 72 2.48 4.78 -15.64
CA LEU A 72 1.86 5.77 -14.75
C LEU A 72 1.62 7.08 -15.52
N GLN A 73 0.36 7.48 -15.66
CA GLN A 73 -0.02 8.71 -16.36
C GLN A 73 -0.30 9.86 -15.40
N ARG A 74 -0.92 9.56 -14.25
CA ARG A 74 -1.21 10.56 -13.23
C ARG A 74 -1.02 9.97 -11.84
N GLN A 75 -0.49 10.80 -10.96
CA GLN A 75 -0.49 10.58 -9.53
C GLN A 75 -0.97 11.87 -8.87
N ALA A 76 -2.00 11.77 -8.02
CA ALA A 76 -2.59 12.92 -7.38
C ALA A 76 -3.11 12.58 -5.99
N LEU A 77 -3.03 13.56 -5.08
CA LEU A 77 -3.71 13.49 -3.80
C LEU A 77 -5.22 13.53 -4.05
N GLU A 78 -5.95 12.71 -3.30
CA GLU A 78 -7.38 12.84 -3.21
C GLU A 78 -7.73 13.77 -2.05
N GLY A 79 -8.60 14.75 -2.31
CA GLY A 79 -9.29 15.50 -1.29
C GLY A 79 -10.16 14.59 -0.42
N ALA A 80 -10.60 15.11 0.73
CA ALA A 80 -11.41 14.36 1.69
C ALA A 80 -12.75 13.84 1.10
N ASP A 81 -13.22 14.44 0.01
CA ASP A 81 -14.40 14.05 -0.75
C ASP A 81 -14.11 13.04 -1.89
N GLY A 82 -12.87 12.59 -2.01
CA GLY A 82 -12.41 11.63 -3.02
C GLY A 82 -12.07 12.25 -4.38
N ARG A 83 -12.11 13.59 -4.52
CA ARG A 83 -11.70 14.26 -5.76
C ARG A 83 -10.19 14.33 -5.87
N VAL A 84 -9.65 14.11 -7.07
CA VAL A 84 -8.22 14.31 -7.34
C VAL A 84 -7.91 15.78 -7.57
N ASN A 85 -6.88 16.28 -6.91
CA ASN A 85 -6.33 17.62 -7.15
C ASN A 85 -5.57 17.72 -8.48
#